data_AF-A0A7X7VVG6-F1
#
_entry.id   AF-A0A7X7VVG6-F1
#
_cell.length_a   1.000
_cell.length_b   1.000
_cell.length_c   1.000
_cell.angle_alpha   90.00
_cell.angle_beta   90.00
_cell.angle_gamma   90.00
#
_symmetry.space_group_name_H-M   'P 1'
#
loop_
_entity.id
_entity.type
_entity.pdbx_description
1 polymer ?
#
loop_
_entity_poly.entity_id
_entity_poly.type
_entity_poly.pdbx_seq_one_letter_code
_entity_poly.pdbx_strand_id
1 'polypeptide(L)'
;MDESEILRIRRFTQVFIDWIQGVDRPLFDDRVSLVHEKRQGLEQREKEEGREPGSFVEKLSQQERYDLLSSMASILSYIRKVDPGDLVIRPYRPGELGIISWRHCVLYREEYGFDGTFENYLLEGMSRFLWEYAGKGQVWVVDYWGSVMGAIAIVETGEAEGQLRWFYLEPPCRGMGMGRSLMETALSFCRERNLEKVFLWTVRDLERARRLYEKFGFSLVETHEHFLWGRQIVEEKWEQQFSRKVRPS
;
A
#
# COMPACT_ATOMS: atom_id res chain seq x y z
N MET A 1 -8.87 -18.80 9.23
CA MET A 1 -7.68 -17.96 9.50
C MET A 1 -6.48 -18.85 9.27
N ASP A 2 -5.62 -18.50 8.32
CA ASP A 2 -4.41 -19.26 8.00
C ASP A 2 -3.40 -19.17 9.16
N GLU A 3 -2.61 -20.21 9.42
CA GLU A 3 -1.54 -20.21 10.43
C GLU A 3 -0.58 -19.02 10.25
N SER A 4 -0.37 -18.58 9.00
CA SER A 4 0.44 -17.41 8.70
C SER A 4 -0.13 -16.11 9.27
N GLU A 5 -1.46 -15.94 9.29
CA GLU A 5 -2.14 -14.77 9.85
C GLU A 5 -2.07 -14.77 11.39
N ILE A 6 -2.20 -15.94 12.02
CA ILE A 6 -2.08 -16.08 13.48
C ILE A 6 -0.66 -15.76 13.95
N LEU A 7 0.34 -16.30 13.24
CA LEU A 7 1.75 -16.04 13.55
C LEU A 7 2.09 -14.55 13.38
N ARG A 8 1.49 -13.92 12.36
CA ARG A 8 1.57 -12.48 12.16
C ARG A 8 1.00 -11.69 13.32
N ILE A 9 -0.24 -11.97 13.72
CA ILE A 9 -0.88 -11.30 14.85
C ILE A 9 -0.06 -11.48 16.13
N ARG A 10 0.44 -12.69 16.40
CA ARG A 10 1.31 -12.95 17.56
C ARG A 10 2.60 -12.15 17.53
N ARG A 11 3.29 -12.12 16.38
CA ARG A 11 4.52 -11.33 16.21
C ARG A 11 4.25 -9.84 16.40
N PHE A 12 3.15 -9.34 15.86
CA PHE A 12 2.73 -7.95 16.01
C PHE A 12 2.39 -7.60 17.47
N THR A 13 1.57 -8.43 18.13
CA THR A 13 1.22 -8.27 19.55
C THR A 13 2.47 -8.28 20.42
N GLN A 14 3.44 -9.17 20.13
CA GLN A 14 4.70 -9.18 20.86
C GLN A 14 5.50 -7.88 20.63
N VAL A 15 5.62 -7.42 19.39
CA VAL A 15 6.29 -6.14 19.07
C VAL A 15 5.61 -4.95 19.77
N PHE A 16 4.29 -4.96 19.87
CA PHE A 16 3.53 -3.93 20.54
C PHE A 16 3.66 -3.99 22.07
N ILE A 17 3.61 -5.20 22.65
CA ILE A 17 3.84 -5.44 24.07
C ILE A 17 5.27 -5.02 24.44
N ASP A 18 6.27 -5.44 23.67
CA ASP A 18 7.67 -5.06 23.86
C ASP A 18 7.86 -3.55 23.78
N TRP A 19 7.12 -2.87 22.89
CA TRP A 19 7.11 -1.41 22.82
C TRP A 19 6.49 -0.79 24.08
N ILE A 20 5.26 -1.18 24.47
CA ILE A 20 4.61 -0.70 25.70
C ILE A 20 5.51 -0.93 26.93
N GLN A 21 6.15 -2.09 27.00
CA GLN A 21 6.99 -2.49 28.13
C GLN A 21 8.38 -1.84 28.09
N GLY A 22 8.86 -1.42 26.91
CA GLY A 22 10.16 -0.79 26.70
C GLY A 22 10.15 0.75 26.69
N VAL A 23 8.99 1.41 26.81
CA VAL A 23 8.92 2.88 26.92
C VAL A 23 9.30 3.33 28.33
N ASP A 24 10.60 3.37 28.62
CA ASP A 24 11.17 4.27 29.63
C ASP A 24 11.52 5.60 28.95
N ARG A 25 10.52 6.44 28.64
CA ARG A 25 10.60 7.92 28.55
C ARG A 25 9.29 8.57 28.09
N PRO A 26 8.97 9.78 28.59
CA PRO A 26 7.68 10.41 28.39
C PRO A 26 7.62 11.15 27.05
N LEU A 27 6.66 10.80 26.20
CA LEU A 27 6.32 11.54 24.96
C LEU A 27 5.46 12.78 25.21
N PHE A 28 5.15 13.09 26.48
CA PHE A 28 4.39 14.27 26.89
C PHE A 28 5.00 14.84 28.17
N ASP A 29 5.64 16.01 28.06
CA ASP A 29 6.14 16.73 29.23
C ASP A 29 4.98 17.49 29.94
N ASP A 30 5.07 17.55 31.27
CA ASP A 30 4.23 18.27 32.25
C ASP A 30 2.82 17.81 32.64
N ARG A 31 2.36 16.58 32.34
CA ARG A 31 1.13 16.01 32.95
C ARG A 31 1.23 14.55 33.46
N VAL A 32 2.45 14.08 33.70
CA VAL A 32 2.72 12.65 34.00
C VAL A 32 2.52 12.28 35.48
N SER A 33 2.45 13.25 36.40
CA SER A 33 2.25 12.95 37.83
C SER A 33 0.89 12.32 38.15
N LEU A 34 -0.15 12.62 37.36
CA LEU A 34 -1.50 12.05 37.51
C LEU A 34 -1.70 10.70 36.79
N VAL A 35 -0.79 10.33 35.89
CA VAL A 35 -0.87 9.09 35.10
C VAL A 35 -0.23 7.92 35.84
N HIS A 36 0.84 8.15 36.62
CA HIS A 36 1.49 7.09 37.39
C HIS A 36 0.64 6.54 38.54
N GLU A 37 -0.05 7.39 39.30
CA GLU A 37 -0.99 6.93 40.34
C GLU A 37 -2.20 6.19 39.73
N LYS A 38 -2.71 6.67 38.59
CA LYS A 38 -3.80 5.98 37.87
C LYS A 38 -3.37 4.65 37.28
N ARG A 39 -2.11 4.51 36.83
CA ARG A 39 -1.57 3.27 36.27
C ARG A 39 -1.44 2.17 37.33
N GLN A 40 -0.93 2.50 38.52
CA GLN A 40 -0.90 1.53 39.63
C GLN A 40 -2.32 1.12 40.05
N GLY A 41 -3.26 2.06 40.09
CA GLY A 41 -4.67 1.75 40.37
C GLY A 41 -5.36 0.91 39.30
N LEU A 42 -4.99 1.06 38.01
CA LEU A 42 -5.49 0.26 36.90
C LEU A 42 -4.90 -1.15 36.89
N GLU A 43 -3.58 -1.28 37.07
CA GLU A 43 -2.89 -2.59 37.13
C GLU A 43 -3.35 -3.41 38.35
N GLN A 44 -3.66 -2.75 39.47
CA GLN A 44 -4.20 -3.38 40.68
C GLN A 44 -5.67 -3.80 40.50
N ARG A 45 -6.49 -2.98 39.82
CA ARG A 45 -7.86 -3.33 39.43
C ARG A 45 -7.94 -4.46 38.40
N GLU A 46 -7.03 -4.50 37.42
CA GLU A 46 -6.99 -5.58 36.41
C GLU A 46 -6.59 -6.93 37.04
N LYS A 47 -5.69 -6.92 38.04
CA LYS A 47 -5.35 -8.08 38.85
C LYS A 47 -6.49 -8.51 39.78
N GLU A 48 -7.21 -7.57 40.38
CA GLU A 48 -8.38 -7.86 41.24
C GLU A 48 -9.61 -8.33 40.45
N GLU A 49 -9.78 -7.89 39.20
CA GLU A 49 -10.88 -8.30 38.30
C GLU A 49 -10.59 -9.60 37.51
N GLY A 50 -9.40 -10.21 37.66
CA GLY A 50 -9.05 -11.47 37.00
C GLY A 50 -9.03 -11.39 35.46
N ARG A 51 -8.79 -10.22 34.88
CA ARG A 51 -8.78 -10.03 33.42
C ARG A 51 -7.38 -10.25 32.86
N GLU A 52 -7.17 -11.35 32.14
CA GLU A 52 -5.93 -11.53 31.37
C GLU A 52 -5.84 -10.49 30.24
N PRO A 53 -4.67 -9.84 30.02
CA PRO A 53 -4.46 -8.81 29.01
C PRO A 53 -4.77 -9.22 27.56
N GLY A 54 -4.91 -10.52 27.27
CA GLY A 54 -5.30 -11.05 25.95
C GLY A 54 -6.81 -11.26 25.75
N SER A 55 -7.58 -11.31 26.85
CA SER A 55 -8.99 -11.74 26.82
C SER A 55 -9.92 -10.79 26.08
N PHE A 56 -9.51 -9.53 25.87
CA PHE A 56 -10.27 -8.54 25.10
C PHE A 56 -10.10 -8.77 23.59
N VAL A 57 -8.87 -8.96 23.11
CA VAL A 57 -8.58 -9.20 21.69
C VAL A 57 -9.22 -10.51 21.23
N GLU A 58 -9.27 -11.52 22.09
CA GLU A 58 -9.94 -12.80 21.80
C GLU A 58 -11.46 -12.70 21.67
N LYS A 59 -12.08 -11.65 22.19
CA LYS A 59 -13.52 -11.38 22.07
C LYS A 59 -13.86 -10.53 20.85
N LEU A 60 -12.88 -9.85 20.27
CA LEU A 60 -13.07 -9.08 19.04
C LEU A 60 -13.42 -10.02 17.89
N SER A 61 -14.38 -9.61 17.06
CA SER A 61 -14.64 -10.20 15.76
C SER A 61 -13.41 -10.13 14.86
N GLN A 62 -13.41 -10.94 13.80
CA GLN A 62 -12.30 -10.93 12.84
C GLN A 62 -12.10 -9.55 12.21
N GLN A 63 -13.19 -8.83 11.93
CA GLN A 63 -13.14 -7.48 11.38
C GLN A 63 -12.55 -6.48 12.39
N GLU A 64 -13.01 -6.49 13.64
CA GLU A 64 -12.48 -5.58 14.66
C GLU A 64 -10.98 -5.82 14.93
N ARG A 65 -10.53 -7.08 14.89
CA ARG A 65 -9.10 -7.38 14.99
C ARG A 65 -8.32 -6.81 13.81
N TYR A 66 -8.85 -6.92 12.60
CA TYR A 66 -8.22 -6.36 11.40
C TYR A 66 -8.16 -4.82 11.46
N ASP A 67 -9.24 -4.17 11.87
CA ASP A 67 -9.32 -2.72 12.00
C ASP A 67 -8.35 -2.21 13.08
N LEU A 68 -8.26 -2.92 14.21
CA LEU A 68 -7.30 -2.62 15.26
C LEU A 68 -5.85 -2.78 14.77
N LEU A 69 -5.52 -3.90 14.14
CA LEU A 69 -4.17 -4.17 13.62
C LEU A 69 -3.75 -3.12 12.58
N SER A 70 -4.61 -2.82 11.60
CA SER A 70 -4.32 -1.83 10.57
C SER A 70 -4.16 -0.42 11.14
N SER A 71 -4.95 -0.05 12.15
CA SER A 71 -4.82 1.22 12.88
C SER A 71 -3.48 1.31 13.61
N MET A 72 -3.13 0.26 14.35
CA MET A 72 -1.87 0.22 15.10
C MET A 72 -0.65 0.17 14.16
N ALA A 73 -0.73 -0.56 13.05
CA ALA A 73 0.30 -0.60 12.02
C ALA A 73 0.54 0.78 11.41
N SER A 74 -0.54 1.52 11.16
CA SER A 74 -0.46 2.90 10.69
C SER A 74 0.27 3.79 11.70
N ILE A 75 -0.08 3.71 13.00
CA ILE A 75 0.62 4.43 14.08
C ILE A 75 2.12 4.07 14.11
N LEU A 76 2.43 2.78 14.09
CA LEU A 76 3.81 2.30 14.13
C LEU A 76 4.61 2.79 12.93
N SER A 77 4.01 2.86 11.73
CA SER A 77 4.71 3.35 10.53
C SER A 77 5.21 4.81 10.65
N TYR A 78 4.61 5.61 11.55
CA TYR A 78 5.04 6.98 11.84
C TYR A 78 6.06 7.09 12.98
N ILE A 79 6.02 6.16 13.95
CA ILE A 79 6.84 6.25 15.17
C ILE A 79 8.12 5.43 15.04
N ARG A 80 8.12 4.38 14.21
CA ARG A 80 9.29 3.52 13.98
C ARG A 80 9.57 3.34 12.49
N LYS A 81 10.82 3.07 12.17
CA LYS A 81 11.20 2.62 10.83
C LYS A 81 10.49 1.29 10.54
N VAL A 82 9.81 1.24 9.40
CA VAL A 82 9.20 0.02 8.88
C VAL A 82 10.29 -0.99 8.56
N ASP A 83 10.11 -2.23 9.05
CA ASP A 83 10.97 -3.36 8.72
C ASP A 83 10.51 -3.93 7.36
N PRO A 84 11.40 -4.00 6.34
CA PRO A 84 11.06 -4.64 5.07
C PRO A 84 10.55 -6.08 5.21
N GLY A 85 10.98 -6.82 6.24
CA GLY A 85 10.53 -8.19 6.49
C GLY A 85 9.07 -8.32 6.95
N ASP A 86 8.44 -7.20 7.33
CA ASP A 86 7.03 -7.15 7.72
C ASP A 86 6.11 -6.74 6.56
N LEU A 87 6.68 -6.30 5.44
CA LEU A 87 5.96 -5.86 4.26
C LEU A 87 5.70 -7.04 3.33
N VAL A 88 4.46 -7.20 2.89
CA VAL A 88 4.11 -8.28 1.97
C VAL A 88 3.28 -7.78 0.80
N ILE A 89 3.70 -8.18 -0.40
CA ILE A 89 2.93 -7.95 -1.62
C ILE A 89 1.86 -9.03 -1.73
N ARG A 90 0.61 -8.62 -1.88
CA ARG A 90 -0.53 -9.53 -2.05
C ARG A 90 -1.58 -8.93 -2.99
N PRO A 91 -2.47 -9.75 -3.57
CA PRO A 91 -3.65 -9.22 -4.25
C PRO A 91 -4.48 -8.31 -3.34
N TYR A 92 -5.13 -7.32 -3.93
CA TYR A 92 -6.08 -6.46 -3.23
C TYR A 92 -7.32 -7.25 -2.78
N ARG A 93 -7.99 -6.74 -1.75
CA ARG A 93 -9.25 -7.25 -1.21
C ARG A 93 -10.40 -6.30 -1.53
N PRO A 94 -11.66 -6.77 -1.59
CA PRO A 94 -12.82 -5.89 -1.68
C PRO A 94 -12.77 -4.79 -0.62
N GLY A 95 -13.06 -3.55 -1.02
CA GLY A 95 -12.93 -2.35 -0.19
C GLY A 95 -11.58 -1.63 -0.30
N GLU A 96 -10.49 -2.34 -0.62
CA GLU A 96 -9.14 -1.73 -0.64
C GLU A 96 -8.91 -0.78 -1.81
N LEU A 97 -9.68 -0.86 -2.90
CA LEU A 97 -9.64 0.16 -3.96
C LEU A 97 -10.01 1.55 -3.43
N GLY A 98 -10.93 1.64 -2.47
CA GLY A 98 -11.27 2.89 -1.80
C GLY A 98 -10.08 3.45 -0.99
N ILE A 99 -9.38 2.57 -0.26
CA ILE A 99 -8.17 2.93 0.50
C ILE A 99 -7.06 3.38 -0.46
N ILE A 100 -6.86 2.65 -1.56
CA ILE A 100 -5.88 2.96 -2.59
C ILE A 100 -6.16 4.35 -3.18
N SER A 101 -7.41 4.63 -3.59
CA SER A 101 -7.80 5.93 -4.13
C SER A 101 -7.51 7.05 -3.13
N TRP A 102 -7.97 6.88 -1.88
CA TRP A 102 -7.77 7.87 -0.82
C TRP A 102 -6.29 8.16 -0.57
N ARG A 103 -5.46 7.13 -0.36
CA ARG A 103 -4.03 7.31 -0.09
C ARG A 103 -3.29 7.93 -1.28
N HIS A 104 -3.62 7.49 -2.50
CA HIS A 104 -3.01 8.05 -3.71
C HIS A 104 -3.35 9.54 -3.86
N CYS A 105 -4.59 9.94 -3.60
CA CYS A 105 -4.99 11.36 -3.60
C CYS A 105 -4.27 12.18 -2.54
N VAL A 106 -4.24 11.71 -1.28
CA VAL A 106 -3.58 12.43 -0.19
C VAL A 106 -2.10 12.66 -0.49
N LEU A 107 -1.39 11.60 -0.90
CA LEU A 107 0.02 11.69 -1.23
C LEU A 107 0.29 12.62 -2.42
N TYR A 108 -0.53 12.55 -3.48
CA TYR A 108 -0.27 13.35 -4.67
C TYR A 108 -0.68 14.81 -4.52
N ARG A 109 -1.66 15.10 -3.66
CA ARG A 109 -1.95 16.45 -3.22
C ARG A 109 -0.78 17.03 -2.43
N GLU A 110 -0.23 16.28 -1.47
CA GLU A 110 0.86 16.75 -0.60
C GLU A 110 2.19 16.90 -1.34
N GLU A 111 2.55 15.95 -2.21
CA GLU A 111 3.84 15.94 -2.90
C GLU A 111 3.84 16.73 -4.23
N TYR A 112 2.70 16.81 -4.92
CA TYR A 112 2.62 17.37 -6.28
C TYR A 112 1.54 18.45 -6.45
N GLY A 113 0.76 18.75 -5.41
CA GLY A 113 -0.27 19.79 -5.43
C GLY A 113 -1.48 19.45 -6.31
N PHE A 114 -1.74 18.16 -6.57
CA PHE A 114 -2.90 17.75 -7.37
C PHE A 114 -4.21 18.04 -6.62
N ASP A 115 -5.19 18.57 -7.34
CA ASP A 115 -6.52 18.88 -6.79
C ASP A 115 -7.48 17.67 -6.82
N GLY A 116 -8.72 17.89 -6.38
CA GLY A 116 -9.75 16.84 -6.29
C GLY A 116 -10.14 16.22 -7.64
N THR A 117 -9.78 16.80 -8.79
CA THR A 117 -10.06 16.17 -10.08
C THR A 117 -9.21 14.93 -10.32
N PHE A 118 -8.07 14.77 -9.62
CA PHE A 118 -7.29 13.54 -9.61
C PHE A 118 -8.04 12.38 -8.94
N GLU A 119 -8.81 12.67 -7.88
CA GLU A 119 -9.66 11.67 -7.22
C GLU A 119 -10.73 11.12 -8.19
N ASN A 120 -11.35 12.01 -8.98
CA ASN A 120 -12.29 11.58 -10.02
C ASN A 120 -11.63 10.63 -11.03
N TYR A 121 -10.43 10.94 -11.51
CA TYR A 121 -9.66 10.07 -12.42
C TYR A 121 -9.41 8.67 -11.81
N LEU A 122 -9.05 8.60 -10.52
CA LEU A 122 -8.81 7.34 -9.84
C LEU A 122 -10.10 6.54 -9.66
N LEU A 123 -11.16 7.17 -9.16
CA LEU A 123 -12.45 6.52 -8.92
C LEU A 123 -13.10 6.03 -10.21
N GLU A 124 -13.06 6.82 -11.28
CA GLU A 124 -13.55 6.40 -12.61
C GLU A 124 -12.78 5.17 -13.10
N GLY A 125 -11.44 5.23 -13.05
CA GLY A 125 -10.60 4.11 -13.47
C GLY A 125 -10.86 2.83 -12.66
N MET A 126 -10.98 2.94 -11.34
CA MET A 126 -11.24 1.79 -10.46
C MET A 126 -12.66 1.24 -10.63
N SER A 127 -13.65 2.10 -10.86
CA SER A 127 -15.02 1.69 -11.17
C SER A 127 -15.06 0.89 -12.48
N ARG A 128 -14.40 1.37 -13.54
CA ARG A 128 -14.26 0.63 -14.80
C ARG A 128 -13.54 -0.70 -14.60
N PHE A 129 -12.50 -0.75 -13.77
CA PHE A 129 -11.82 -2.01 -13.47
C PHE A 129 -12.72 -3.06 -12.84
N LEU A 130 -13.55 -2.66 -11.88
CA LEU A 130 -14.49 -3.58 -11.24
C LEU A 130 -15.59 -4.06 -12.21
N TRP A 131 -16.04 -3.20 -13.11
CA TRP A 131 -17.18 -3.48 -13.98
C TRP A 131 -16.78 -4.02 -15.36
N GLU A 132 -16.01 -3.24 -16.11
CA GLU A 132 -15.67 -3.50 -17.52
C GLU A 132 -14.50 -4.48 -17.66
N TYR A 133 -13.56 -4.46 -16.70
CA TYR A 133 -12.35 -5.28 -16.71
C TYR A 133 -12.37 -6.40 -15.68
N ALA A 134 -13.55 -6.86 -15.25
CA ALA A 134 -13.68 -8.00 -14.36
C ALA A 134 -12.94 -9.23 -14.93
N GLY A 135 -11.91 -9.70 -14.22
CA GLY A 135 -11.03 -10.81 -14.64
C GLY A 135 -9.92 -10.44 -15.64
N LYS A 136 -9.92 -9.20 -16.15
CA LYS A 136 -8.99 -8.64 -17.15
C LYS A 136 -7.96 -7.71 -16.50
N GLY A 137 -7.22 -8.25 -15.55
CA GLY A 137 -6.21 -7.50 -14.80
C GLY A 137 -6.09 -7.97 -13.36
N GLN A 138 -5.26 -7.28 -12.60
CA GLN A 138 -5.03 -7.55 -11.19
C GLN A 138 -4.48 -6.29 -10.50
N VAL A 139 -4.79 -6.16 -9.21
CA VAL A 139 -4.21 -5.13 -8.34
C VAL A 139 -3.48 -5.82 -7.20
N TRP A 140 -2.28 -5.34 -6.90
CA TRP A 140 -1.52 -5.75 -5.74
C TRP A 140 -1.29 -4.58 -4.81
N VAL A 141 -1.23 -4.89 -3.52
CA VAL A 141 -0.92 -3.94 -2.46
C VAL A 141 0.34 -4.36 -1.72
N VAL A 142 1.05 -3.39 -1.16
CA VAL A 142 2.02 -3.65 -0.09
C VAL A 142 1.25 -3.60 1.22
N ASP A 143 1.09 -4.75 1.85
CA ASP A 143 0.46 -4.92 3.16
C ASP A 143 1.50 -4.78 4.27
N TYR A 144 1.23 -3.89 5.21
CA TYR A 144 1.93 -3.79 6.48
C TYR A 144 0.93 -4.04 7.60
N TRP A 145 0.86 -5.30 8.06
CA TRP A 145 -0.05 -5.71 9.15
C TRP A 145 -1.52 -5.31 8.91
N GLY A 146 -2.00 -5.47 7.66
CA GLY A 146 -3.35 -5.08 7.26
C GLY A 146 -3.52 -3.62 6.81
N SER A 147 -2.49 -2.78 6.96
CA SER A 147 -2.47 -1.43 6.37
C SER A 147 -1.93 -1.48 4.94
N VAL A 148 -2.64 -0.82 4.00
CA VAL A 148 -2.20 -0.70 2.60
C VAL A 148 -1.19 0.43 2.50
N MET A 149 0.08 0.07 2.27
CA MET A 149 1.22 1.00 2.21
C MET A 149 1.65 1.35 0.77
N GLY A 150 0.86 0.95 -0.22
CA GLY A 150 1.12 1.19 -1.63
C GLY A 150 0.40 0.17 -2.49
N ALA A 151 0.33 0.44 -3.78
CA ALA A 151 -0.33 -0.43 -4.74
C ALA A 151 0.31 -0.36 -6.11
N ILE A 152 -0.01 -1.33 -6.95
CA ILE A 152 0.22 -1.34 -8.40
C ILE A 152 -0.90 -2.17 -9.04
N ALA A 153 -1.30 -1.81 -10.26
CA ALA A 153 -2.30 -2.54 -11.01
C ALA A 153 -1.88 -2.79 -12.44
N ILE A 154 -2.35 -3.89 -13.03
CA ILE A 154 -2.40 -4.13 -14.46
C ILE A 154 -3.87 -4.24 -14.87
N VAL A 155 -4.27 -3.50 -15.90
CA VAL A 155 -5.57 -3.62 -16.57
C VAL A 155 -5.33 -4.08 -17.99
N GLU A 156 -5.95 -5.17 -18.43
CA GLU A 156 -5.82 -5.64 -19.81
C GLU A 156 -6.75 -4.83 -20.72
N THR A 157 -6.19 -4.11 -21.68
CA THR A 157 -6.93 -3.17 -22.54
C THR A 157 -7.39 -3.78 -23.86
N GLY A 158 -7.05 -5.06 -24.11
CA GLY A 158 -7.29 -5.76 -25.38
C GLY A 158 -5.99 -5.97 -26.15
N GLU A 159 -6.03 -6.74 -27.25
CA GLU A 159 -4.89 -6.95 -28.16
C GLU A 159 -3.58 -7.44 -27.49
N ALA A 160 -3.71 -8.26 -26.43
CA ALA A 160 -2.57 -8.69 -25.61
C ALA A 160 -1.75 -7.51 -25.03
N GLU A 161 -2.41 -6.39 -24.76
CA GLU A 161 -1.83 -5.19 -24.14
C GLU A 161 -2.34 -5.02 -22.71
N GLY A 162 -1.43 -4.65 -21.82
CA GLY A 162 -1.73 -4.27 -20.44
C GLY A 162 -1.40 -2.81 -20.16
N GLN A 163 -2.22 -2.14 -19.37
CA GLN A 163 -1.92 -0.84 -18.80
C GLN A 163 -1.52 -0.98 -17.34
N LEU A 164 -0.34 -0.47 -16.98
CA LEU A 164 0.08 -0.32 -15.60
C LEU A 164 -0.56 0.94 -14.99
N ARG A 165 -1.26 0.75 -13.87
CA ARG A 165 -2.05 1.80 -13.21
C ARG A 165 -1.82 1.83 -11.69
N TRP A 166 -2.24 2.93 -11.06
CA TRP A 166 -2.34 3.12 -9.60
C TRP A 166 -1.08 2.76 -8.83
N PHE A 167 0.07 3.09 -9.39
CA PHE A 167 1.35 2.79 -8.78
C PHE A 167 1.79 3.89 -7.81
N TYR A 168 1.85 3.56 -6.53
CA TYR A 168 2.39 4.44 -5.49
C TYR A 168 2.91 3.65 -4.30
N LEU A 169 3.72 4.30 -3.47
CA LEU A 169 4.18 3.81 -2.18
C LEU A 169 4.10 4.92 -1.13
N GLU A 170 3.66 4.56 0.07
CA GLU A 170 3.77 5.41 1.25
C GLU A 170 5.24 5.75 1.53
N PRO A 171 5.55 7.00 1.96
CA PRO A 171 6.91 7.43 2.24
C PRO A 171 7.73 6.46 3.13
N PRO A 172 7.17 5.88 4.22
CA PRO A 172 7.90 4.93 5.07
C PRO A 172 8.35 3.65 4.36
N CYS A 173 7.73 3.25 3.24
CA CYS A 173 8.08 2.05 2.49
C CYS A 173 9.03 2.32 1.31
N ARG A 174 9.38 3.58 1.05
CA ARG A 174 10.25 3.96 -0.06
C ARG A 174 11.71 3.65 0.25
N GLY A 175 12.48 3.25 -0.78
CA GLY A 175 13.90 2.94 -0.63
C GLY A 175 14.20 1.55 -0.06
N MET A 176 13.17 0.75 0.21
CA MET A 176 13.27 -0.62 0.75
C MET A 176 13.13 -1.71 -0.32
N GLY A 177 13.20 -1.35 -1.61
CA GLY A 177 13.02 -2.30 -2.72
C GLY A 177 11.56 -2.59 -3.10
N MET A 178 10.57 -2.19 -2.29
CA MET A 178 9.14 -2.50 -2.55
C MET A 178 8.62 -2.02 -3.92
N GLY A 179 9.11 -0.89 -4.42
CA GLY A 179 8.71 -0.40 -5.75
C GLY A 179 9.22 -1.29 -6.88
N ARG A 180 10.41 -1.87 -6.70
CA ARG A 180 10.96 -2.88 -7.62
C ARG A 180 10.12 -4.16 -7.53
N SER A 181 9.85 -4.65 -6.32
CA SER A 181 9.09 -5.89 -6.13
C SER A 181 7.65 -5.82 -6.65
N LEU A 182 6.97 -4.67 -6.49
CA LEU A 182 5.66 -4.42 -7.08
C LEU A 182 5.72 -4.46 -8.62
N MET A 183 6.71 -3.79 -9.21
CA MET A 183 6.90 -3.80 -10.67
C MET A 183 7.22 -5.21 -11.19
N GLU A 184 8.09 -5.97 -10.52
CA GLU A 184 8.39 -7.36 -10.87
C GLU A 184 7.14 -8.23 -10.83
N THR A 185 6.31 -8.06 -9.80
CA THR A 185 5.03 -8.78 -9.64
C THR A 185 4.08 -8.46 -10.79
N ALA A 186 3.89 -7.17 -11.10
CA ALA A 186 3.03 -6.73 -12.19
C ALA A 186 3.51 -7.24 -13.56
N LEU A 187 4.82 -7.16 -13.84
CA LEU A 187 5.39 -7.64 -15.11
C LEU A 187 5.42 -9.17 -15.20
N SER A 188 5.55 -9.89 -14.08
CA SER A 188 5.39 -11.36 -14.06
C SER A 188 3.98 -11.73 -14.51
N PHE A 189 2.96 -11.08 -13.94
CA PHE A 189 1.57 -11.29 -14.34
C PHE A 189 1.35 -11.01 -15.83
N CYS A 190 1.91 -9.92 -16.38
CA CYS A 190 1.81 -9.65 -17.81
C CYS A 190 2.38 -10.81 -18.66
N ARG A 191 3.54 -11.37 -18.27
CA ARG A 191 4.15 -12.51 -18.97
C ARG A 191 3.32 -13.78 -18.83
N GLU A 192 2.79 -14.06 -17.64
CA GLU A 192 1.92 -15.22 -17.38
C GLU A 192 0.61 -15.15 -18.19
N ARG A 193 0.08 -13.93 -18.39
CA ARG A 193 -1.07 -13.65 -19.25
C ARG A 193 -0.74 -13.62 -20.74
N ASN A 194 0.53 -13.84 -21.12
CA ASN A 194 1.02 -13.74 -22.51
C ASN A 194 0.73 -12.39 -23.17
N LEU A 195 0.78 -11.31 -22.40
CA LEU A 195 0.72 -9.97 -22.97
C LEU A 195 1.98 -9.72 -23.81
N GLU A 196 1.82 -9.02 -24.93
CA GLU A 196 2.90 -8.64 -25.84
C GLU A 196 3.47 -7.26 -25.50
N LYS A 197 2.66 -6.40 -24.88
CA LYS A 197 3.04 -5.03 -24.54
C LYS A 197 2.43 -4.61 -23.20
N VAL A 198 3.17 -3.79 -22.47
CA VAL A 198 2.65 -3.05 -21.32
C VAL A 198 2.97 -1.57 -21.46
N PHE A 199 2.01 -0.70 -21.14
CA PHE A 199 2.20 0.75 -21.17
C PHE A 199 1.73 1.40 -19.87
N LEU A 200 2.15 2.64 -19.65
CA LEU A 200 1.66 3.49 -18.56
C LEU A 200 1.65 4.95 -18.99
N TRP A 201 0.84 5.72 -18.28
CA TRP A 201 0.87 7.19 -18.31
C TRP A 201 1.41 7.69 -16.98
N THR A 202 2.30 8.68 -17.02
CA THR A 202 2.90 9.31 -15.83
C THR A 202 3.11 10.80 -16.07
N VAL A 203 3.52 11.56 -15.06
CA VAL A 203 3.88 12.97 -15.21
C VAL A 203 5.39 13.11 -15.21
N ARG A 204 5.92 13.98 -16.08
CA ARG A 204 7.36 14.25 -16.21
C ARG A 204 8.06 14.56 -14.88
N ASP A 205 7.38 15.28 -13.99
CA ASP A 205 7.87 15.70 -12.67
C ASP A 205 8.10 14.51 -11.70
N LEU A 206 7.54 13.33 -12.00
CA LEU A 206 7.70 12.11 -11.20
C LEU A 206 9.02 11.39 -11.51
N GLU A 207 10.15 12.08 -11.36
CA GLU A 207 11.47 11.58 -11.77
C GLU A 207 11.84 10.21 -11.16
N ARG A 208 11.45 9.98 -9.89
CA ARG A 208 11.72 8.69 -9.22
C ARG A 208 10.99 7.54 -9.90
N ALA A 209 9.75 7.78 -10.35
CA ALA A 209 8.97 6.80 -11.09
C ALA A 209 9.59 6.58 -12.49
N ARG A 210 9.95 7.65 -13.19
CA ARG A 210 10.61 7.58 -14.52
C ARG A 210 11.89 6.74 -14.49
N ARG A 211 12.80 7.00 -13.55
CA ARG A 211 14.02 6.18 -13.35
C ARG A 211 13.72 4.71 -13.05
N LEU A 212 12.59 4.42 -12.41
CA LEU A 212 12.17 3.05 -12.15
C LEU A 212 11.66 2.40 -13.44
N TYR A 213 10.83 3.08 -14.22
CA TYR A 213 10.33 2.58 -15.51
C TYR A 213 11.47 2.26 -16.48
N GLU A 214 12.45 3.16 -16.62
CA GLU A 214 13.65 2.93 -17.45
C GLU A 214 14.40 1.66 -17.05
N LYS A 215 14.61 1.45 -15.74
CA LYS A 215 15.29 0.25 -15.21
C LYS A 215 14.54 -1.04 -15.51
N PHE A 216 13.24 -0.95 -15.72
CA PHE A 216 12.38 -2.07 -16.10
C PHE A 216 12.16 -2.18 -17.60
N GLY A 217 12.89 -1.44 -18.42
CA GLY A 217 12.85 -1.56 -19.88
C GLY A 217 11.70 -0.81 -20.55
N PHE A 218 11.01 0.08 -19.82
CA PHE A 218 10.08 1.00 -20.45
C PHE A 218 10.83 2.12 -21.16
N SER A 219 10.30 2.55 -22.30
CA SER A 219 10.81 3.69 -23.08
C SER A 219 9.69 4.73 -23.25
N LEU A 220 10.05 6.00 -23.20
CA LEU A 220 9.14 7.11 -23.51
C LEU A 220 8.76 7.05 -24.99
N VAL A 221 7.46 7.03 -25.30
CA VAL A 221 6.96 6.98 -26.69
C VAL A 221 6.09 8.17 -27.07
N GLU A 222 5.50 8.85 -26.09
CA GLU A 222 4.55 9.94 -26.34
C GLU A 222 4.59 10.95 -25.19
N THR A 223 4.30 12.21 -25.49
CA THR A 223 4.22 13.26 -24.48
C THR A 223 3.17 14.29 -24.87
N HIS A 224 2.36 14.71 -23.91
CA HIS A 224 1.35 15.74 -24.09
C HIS A 224 1.37 16.77 -22.96
N GLU A 225 1.10 18.02 -23.31
CA GLU A 225 0.90 19.09 -22.35
C GLU A 225 -0.59 19.28 -22.10
N HIS A 226 -0.98 19.22 -20.83
CA HIS A 226 -2.38 19.31 -20.43
C HIS A 226 -2.54 20.14 -19.16
N PHE A 227 -3.70 20.79 -19.03
CA PHE A 227 -4.15 21.30 -17.74
C PHE A 227 -5.00 20.22 -17.07
N LEU A 228 -4.38 19.49 -16.13
CA LEU A 228 -5.03 18.41 -15.37
C LEU A 228 -4.68 18.56 -13.88
N TRP A 229 -5.60 18.13 -13.02
CA TRP A 229 -5.38 18.07 -11.57
C TRP A 229 -4.99 19.42 -10.96
N GLY A 230 -5.58 20.50 -11.49
CA GLY A 230 -5.41 21.86 -11.00
C GLY A 230 -4.15 22.59 -11.49
N ARG A 231 -3.37 21.99 -12.40
CA ARG A 231 -2.11 22.60 -12.88
C ARG A 231 -1.75 22.21 -14.31
N GLN A 232 -0.81 22.94 -14.88
CA GLN A 232 -0.14 22.52 -16.12
C GLN A 232 0.79 21.34 -15.80
N ILE A 233 0.58 20.24 -16.52
CA ILE A 233 1.40 19.02 -16.42
C ILE A 233 1.84 18.58 -17.81
N VAL A 234 2.97 17.88 -17.83
CA VAL A 234 3.43 17.16 -19.00
C VAL A 234 3.23 15.67 -18.75
N GLU A 235 2.21 15.10 -19.36
CA GLU A 235 1.89 13.68 -19.27
C GLU A 235 2.72 12.90 -20.30
N GLU A 236 3.32 11.79 -19.87
CA GLU A 236 4.24 10.98 -20.65
C GLU A 236 3.70 9.56 -20.75
N LYS A 237 3.63 9.01 -21.97
CA LYS A 237 3.35 7.60 -22.19
C LYS A 237 4.65 6.83 -22.31
N TRP A 238 4.76 5.77 -21.51
CA TRP A 238 5.91 4.87 -21.52
C TRP A 238 5.47 3.46 -21.87
N GLU A 239 6.25 2.77 -22.71
CA GLU A 239 5.92 1.42 -23.20
C GLU A 239 7.08 0.45 -23.04
N GLN A 240 6.77 -0.82 -22.76
CA GLN A 240 7.69 -1.95 -22.80
C GLN A 240 7.05 -3.07 -23.62
N GLN A 241 7.83 -3.67 -24.52
CA GLN A 241 7.42 -4.85 -25.28
C GLN A 241 8.04 -6.11 -24.68
N PHE A 242 7.28 -7.20 -24.64
CA PHE A 242 7.79 -8.52 -24.27
C PHE A 242 8.26 -9.25 -25.53
N SER A 243 9.49 -9.77 -25.51
CA SER A 243 10.01 -10.58 -26.62
C SER A 243 9.15 -11.85 -26.79
N ARG A 244 8.54 -12.03 -27.97
CA ARG A 244 7.87 -13.30 -28.32
C ARG A 244 8.86 -14.45 -28.18
N LYS A 245 8.53 -15.46 -27.37
CA LYS A 245 9.25 -16.75 -27.44
C LYS A 245 8.95 -17.35 -28.81
N VAL A 246 9.93 -17.35 -29.71
CA VAL A 246 9.89 -18.16 -30.92
C VAL A 246 9.79 -19.61 -30.45
N ARG A 247 8.65 -20.27 -30.67
CA ARG A 247 8.56 -21.73 -30.45
C ARG A 247 9.49 -22.38 -31.48
N PRO A 248 10.45 -23.23 -31.07
CA PRO A 248 11.15 -24.06 -32.03
C PRO A 248 10.13 -24.93 -32.74
N SER A 249 10.16 -24.93 -34.06
CA SER A 249 9.40 -25.81 -34.95
C SER A 249 9.76 -27.27 -34.73
#